data_AF-A0A1B4XIL6-F1
#
_entry.id   AF-A0A1B4XIL6-F1
#
_cell.length_a   1.000
_cell.length_b   1.000
_cell.length_c   1.000
_cell.angle_alpha   90.00
_cell.angle_beta   90.00
_cell.angle_gamma   90.00
#
_symmetry.space_group_name_H-M   'P 1'
#
loop_
_entity.id
_entity.type
_entity.pdbx_description
1 polymer ?
#
loop_
_entity_poly.entity_id
_entity_poly.type
_entity_poly.pdbx_seq_one_letter_code
_entity_poly.pdbx_strand_id
1 'polypeptide(L)'
;MLKLKFVAVGALLALSAIPVAHAADPVAPGEIRADKKEIVQDRREIRDDKREIRQDVRERNQDRRELRREVREGDQQGAREERRELRQDNAELRGDHRELRQDKRELHRDKRELRQDRRQVHRAKRS
;
A
#
# COMPACT_ATOMS: atom_id res chain seq x y z
N MET A 1 10.85 -28.64 2.73
CA MET A 1 10.72 -27.50 3.67
C MET A 1 10.84 -26.21 2.86
N LEU A 2 9.76 -25.81 2.21
CA LEU A 2 9.69 -24.48 1.59
C LEU A 2 9.77 -23.46 2.71
N LYS A 3 10.80 -22.62 2.71
CA LYS A 3 10.93 -21.49 3.62
C LYS A 3 10.46 -20.26 2.84
N LEU A 4 9.15 -20.09 2.77
CA LEU A 4 8.57 -18.94 2.12
C LEU A 4 8.66 -17.75 3.09
N LYS A 5 9.37 -16.70 2.65
CA LYS A 5 9.59 -15.49 3.42
C LYS A 5 8.70 -14.41 2.84
N PHE A 6 7.41 -14.42 3.19
CA PHE A 6 6.54 -13.33 2.82
C PHE A 6 6.98 -12.07 3.55
N VAL A 7 7.21 -11.02 2.77
CA VAL A 7 7.42 -9.69 3.31
C VAL A 7 6.02 -9.16 3.58
N ALA A 8 5.59 -9.22 4.84
CA ALA A 8 4.39 -8.50 5.24
C ALA A 8 4.58 -7.04 4.80
N VAL A 9 3.71 -6.55 3.91
CA VAL A 9 3.72 -5.16 3.43
C VAL A 9 3.29 -4.29 4.61
N GLY A 10 4.21 -4.05 5.53
CA GLY A 10 4.01 -3.22 6.70
C GLY A 10 4.14 -1.76 6.32
N ALA A 11 3.23 -1.26 5.49
CA ALA A 11 3.16 0.16 5.19
C ALA A 11 2.37 0.85 6.31
N LEU A 12 3.09 1.26 7.36
CA LEU A 12 2.69 2.38 8.20
C LEU A 12 2.67 3.62 7.31
N LEU A 13 1.62 3.82 6.52
CA LEU A 13 1.27 5.17 6.12
C LEU A 13 1.03 5.93 7.41
N ALA A 14 2.03 6.73 7.77
CA ALA A 14 1.91 7.66 8.87
C ALA A 14 0.63 8.44 8.59
N LEU A 15 -0.37 8.27 9.46
CA LEU A 15 -1.48 9.22 9.57
C LEU A 15 -0.85 10.57 9.96
N SER A 16 -0.28 11.30 8.99
CA SER A 16 -0.11 12.73 9.14
C SER A 16 -1.52 13.27 9.04
N ALA A 17 -2.13 13.46 10.21
CA ALA A 17 -3.35 14.24 10.33
C ALA A 17 -3.03 15.61 9.75
N ILE A 18 -3.39 15.81 8.47
CA ILE A 18 -3.40 17.15 7.87
C ILE A 18 -4.29 17.95 8.82
N PRO A 19 -3.74 18.95 9.53
CA PRO A 19 -4.53 19.71 10.48
C PRO A 19 -5.69 20.29 9.69
N VAL A 20 -6.92 19.95 10.09
CA VAL A 20 -8.13 20.56 9.54
C VAL A 20 -8.02 22.04 9.92
N ALA A 21 -7.53 22.84 8.97
CA ALA A 21 -7.40 24.27 9.14
C ALA A 21 -8.79 24.80 9.49
N HIS A 22 -8.91 25.30 10.72
CA HIS A 22 -10.05 26.13 11.08
C HIS A 22 -10.09 27.29 10.08
N ALA A 23 -11.28 27.67 9.62
CA ALA A 23 -11.48 28.60 8.51
C ALA A 23 -10.95 30.05 8.73
N ALA A 24 -10.15 30.27 9.77
CA ALA A 24 -9.61 31.57 10.18
C ALA A 24 -8.09 31.73 9.98
N ASP A 25 -7.31 30.66 9.83
CA ASP A 25 -5.84 30.76 9.73
C ASP A 25 -5.34 30.64 8.27
N PRO A 26 -4.49 31.55 7.79
CA PRO A 26 -3.95 31.48 6.44
C PRO A 26 -2.94 30.33 6.30
N VAL A 27 -3.20 29.40 5.37
CA VAL A 27 -2.28 28.28 5.07
C VAL A 27 -0.88 28.80 4.76
N ALA A 28 0.11 28.34 5.53
CA ALA A 28 1.47 28.84 5.40
C ALA A 28 2.16 28.22 4.16
N PRO A 29 3.00 28.97 3.43
CA PRO A 29 3.78 28.41 2.31
C PRO A 29 4.67 27.22 2.70
N GLY A 30 5.04 27.12 3.98
CA GLY A 30 5.78 26.00 4.56
C GLY A 30 4.98 24.69 4.59
N GLU A 31 3.69 24.74 4.90
CA GLU A 31 2.78 23.58 4.95
C GLU A 31 2.61 22.98 3.55
N ILE A 32 2.33 23.82 2.54
CA ILE A 32 2.27 23.41 1.12
C ILE A 32 3.57 22.74 0.65
N ARG A 33 4.72 23.07 1.23
CA ARG A 33 6.00 22.41 0.92
C ARG A 33 6.14 21.07 1.63
N ALA A 34 5.65 20.95 2.86
CA ALA A 34 5.59 19.71 3.62
C ALA A 34 4.67 18.70 2.93
N ASP A 35 3.41 19.06 2.61
CA ASP A 35 2.45 18.17 1.97
C ASP A 35 2.97 17.60 0.64
N LYS A 36 3.70 18.41 -0.13
CA LYS A 36 4.32 17.94 -1.37
C LYS A 36 5.39 16.87 -1.13
N LYS A 37 6.16 17.00 -0.05
CA LYS A 37 7.17 16.01 0.30
C LYS A 37 6.51 14.71 0.74
N GLU A 38 5.47 14.79 1.58
CA GLU A 38 4.66 13.64 2.00
C GLU A 38 4.07 12.92 0.79
N ILE A 39 3.36 13.64 -0.10
CA ILE A 39 2.81 13.07 -1.35
C ILE A 39 3.87 12.39 -2.23
N VAL A 40 5.12 12.87 -2.22
CA VAL A 40 6.23 12.24 -2.96
C VAL A 40 6.68 10.96 -2.28
N GLN A 41 6.71 10.95 -0.95
CA GLN A 41 7.01 9.79 -0.13
C GLN A 41 5.94 8.71 -0.29
N ASP A 42 4.65 9.02 -0.14
CA ASP A 42 3.56 8.04 -0.29
C ASP A 42 3.57 7.41 -1.69
N ARG A 43 3.90 8.20 -2.72
CA ARG A 43 4.03 7.69 -4.10
C ARG A 43 5.16 6.69 -4.25
N ARG A 44 6.23 6.83 -3.47
CA ARG A 44 7.36 5.90 -3.44
C ARG A 44 6.95 4.63 -2.70
N GLU A 45 6.35 4.76 -1.52
CA GLU A 45 5.87 3.64 -0.71
C GLU A 45 4.86 2.78 -1.51
N ILE A 46 3.82 3.39 -2.07
CA ILE A 46 2.85 2.72 -2.97
C ILE A 46 3.51 2.03 -4.18
N ARG A 47 4.68 2.51 -4.64
CA ARG A 47 5.41 1.85 -5.73
C ARG A 47 6.15 0.62 -5.21
N ASP A 48 6.74 0.72 -4.03
CA ASP A 48 7.48 -0.35 -3.38
C ASP A 48 6.51 -1.47 -2.96
N ASP A 49 5.35 -1.16 -2.37
CA ASP A 49 4.29 -2.14 -2.04
C ASP A 49 3.80 -2.90 -3.28
N LYS A 50 3.63 -2.19 -4.41
CA LYS A 50 3.27 -2.84 -5.68
C LYS A 50 4.35 -3.78 -6.17
N ARG A 51 5.62 -3.52 -5.86
CA ARG A 51 6.73 -4.39 -6.25
C ARG A 51 6.75 -5.63 -5.37
N GLU A 52 6.53 -5.47 -4.07
CA GLU A 52 6.43 -6.56 -3.09
C GLU A 52 5.27 -7.49 -3.41
N ILE A 53 4.05 -6.96 -3.53
CA ILE A 53 2.86 -7.74 -3.93
C ILE A 53 3.09 -8.53 -5.24
N ARG A 54 3.82 -7.95 -6.21
CA ARG A 54 4.15 -8.66 -7.46
C ARG A 54 5.10 -9.82 -7.24
N GLN A 55 6.02 -9.69 -6.29
CA GLN A 55 6.92 -10.76 -5.88
C GLN A 55 6.14 -11.85 -5.16
N ASP A 56 5.30 -11.51 -4.18
CA ASP A 56 4.49 -12.48 -3.43
C ASP A 56 3.54 -13.25 -4.36
N VAL A 57 2.94 -12.56 -5.34
CA VAL A 57 2.12 -13.23 -6.38
C VAL A 57 2.94 -14.22 -7.21
N ARG A 58 4.23 -13.96 -7.47
CA ARG A 58 5.10 -14.88 -8.21
C ARG A 58 5.45 -16.10 -7.37
N GLU A 59 5.80 -15.89 -6.11
CA GLU A 59 6.12 -16.94 -5.14
C GLU A 59 4.91 -17.88 -4.97
N ARG A 60 3.74 -17.33 -4.60
CA ARG A 60 2.47 -18.07 -4.52
C ARG A 60 2.14 -18.86 -5.80
N ASN A 61 2.49 -18.34 -6.97
CA ASN A 61 2.29 -19.04 -8.24
C ASN A 61 3.27 -20.21 -8.45
N GLN A 62 4.48 -20.14 -7.90
CA GLN A 62 5.45 -21.24 -7.87
C GLN A 62 4.95 -22.35 -6.94
N ASP A 63 4.55 -22.02 -5.71
CA ASP A 63 3.99 -22.96 -4.73
C ASP A 63 2.76 -23.70 -5.29
N ARG A 64 1.88 -22.96 -6.00
CA ARG A 64 0.74 -23.58 -6.70
C ARG A 64 1.16 -24.58 -7.78
N ARG A 65 2.31 -24.40 -8.43
CA ARG A 65 2.85 -25.37 -9.42
C ARG A 65 3.46 -26.57 -8.71
N GLU A 66 4.12 -26.36 -7.59
CA GLU A 66 4.72 -27.42 -6.76
C GLU A 66 3.63 -28.31 -6.17
N LEU A 67 2.60 -27.72 -5.56
CA LEU A 67 1.39 -28.44 -5.13
C LEU A 67 0.80 -29.32 -6.24
N ARG A 68 0.71 -28.81 -7.47
CA ARG A 68 0.17 -29.58 -8.61
C ARG A 68 1.05 -30.78 -8.96
N ARG A 69 2.37 -30.66 -8.78
CA ARG A 69 3.32 -31.75 -8.99
C ARG A 69 3.18 -32.80 -7.89
N GLU A 70 3.18 -32.40 -6.62
CA GLU A 70 3.03 -33.31 -5.47
C GLU A 70 1.71 -34.11 -5.53
N VAL A 71 0.60 -33.43 -5.84
CA VAL A 71 -0.70 -34.09 -6.02
C VAL A 71 -0.65 -35.12 -7.16
N ARG A 72 0.10 -34.85 -8.23
CA ARG A 72 0.26 -35.78 -9.36
C ARG A 72 1.15 -36.97 -8.99
N GLU A 73 2.17 -36.75 -8.16
CA GLU A 73 3.10 -37.78 -7.67
C GLU A 73 2.52 -38.63 -6.54
N GLY A 74 1.35 -38.24 -6.00
CA GLY A 74 0.60 -39.01 -5.03
C GLY A 74 0.89 -38.65 -3.57
N ASP A 75 1.67 -37.60 -3.32
CA ASP A 75 1.90 -37.10 -1.95
C ASP A 75 0.68 -36.30 -1.46
N GLN A 76 -0.25 -37.00 -0.82
CA GLN A 76 -1.47 -36.40 -0.28
C GLN A 76 -1.25 -35.64 1.03
N GLN A 77 -0.17 -35.92 1.78
CA GLN A 77 0.11 -35.23 3.04
C GLN A 77 0.79 -33.90 2.79
N GLY A 78 1.87 -33.88 2.00
CA GLY A 78 2.53 -32.64 1.56
C GLY A 78 1.55 -31.69 0.88
N ALA A 79 0.74 -32.23 -0.05
CA ALA A 79 -0.29 -31.44 -0.74
C ALA A 79 -1.37 -30.83 0.18
N ARG A 80 -1.61 -31.38 1.39
CA ARG A 80 -2.56 -30.79 2.34
C ARG A 80 -1.95 -29.60 3.08
N GLU A 81 -0.69 -29.71 3.47
CA GLU A 81 0.05 -28.63 4.13
C GLU A 81 0.24 -27.46 3.17
N GLU A 82 0.70 -27.73 1.96
CA GLU A 82 0.90 -26.75 0.89
C GLU A 82 -0.41 -26.02 0.51
N ARG A 83 -1.56 -26.71 0.54
CA ARG A 83 -2.88 -26.07 0.36
C ARG A 83 -3.24 -25.12 1.48
N ARG A 84 -2.80 -25.39 2.71
CA ARG A 84 -3.05 -24.54 3.87
C ARG A 84 -2.19 -23.28 3.79
N GLU A 85 -0.92 -23.43 3.44
CA GLU A 85 0.00 -22.31 3.22
C GLU A 85 -0.52 -21.41 2.11
N LEU A 86 -0.83 -21.96 0.93
CA LEU A 86 -1.45 -21.19 -0.17
C LEU A 86 -2.72 -20.44 0.24
N ARG A 87 -3.52 -20.96 1.18
CA ARG A 87 -4.70 -20.24 1.68
C ARG A 87 -4.31 -19.04 2.54
N GLN A 88 -3.26 -19.15 3.34
CA GLN A 88 -2.70 -18.05 4.13
C GLN A 88 -2.12 -16.99 3.21
N ASP A 89 -1.30 -17.36 2.22
CA ASP A 89 -0.72 -16.42 1.25
C ASP A 89 -1.78 -15.65 0.48
N ASN A 90 -2.85 -16.35 0.07
CA ASN A 90 -3.97 -15.70 -0.62
C ASN A 90 -4.76 -14.76 0.32
N ALA A 91 -4.76 -14.99 1.63
CA ALA A 91 -5.38 -14.09 2.61
C ALA A 91 -4.50 -12.85 2.85
N GLU A 92 -3.19 -13.03 2.98
CA GLU A 92 -2.20 -11.96 3.12
C GLU A 92 -2.21 -11.04 1.88
N LEU A 93 -2.10 -11.61 0.67
CA LEU A 93 -2.22 -10.85 -0.59
C LEU A 93 -3.52 -10.05 -0.71
N ARG A 94 -4.62 -10.54 -0.12
CA ARG A 94 -5.88 -9.78 -0.08
C ARG A 94 -5.80 -8.61 0.90
N GLY A 95 -5.11 -8.78 2.01
CA GLY A 95 -4.74 -7.72 2.97
C GLY A 95 -3.92 -6.63 2.28
N ASP A 96 -2.79 -6.98 1.67
CA ASP A 96 -1.90 -6.02 1.01
C ASP A 96 -2.63 -5.26 -0.11
N HIS A 97 -3.49 -5.94 -0.87
CA HIS A 97 -4.31 -5.29 -1.88
C HIS A 97 -5.36 -4.33 -1.31
N ARG A 98 -5.83 -4.55 -0.09
CA ARG A 98 -6.77 -3.67 0.61
C ARG A 98 -6.04 -2.43 1.13
N GLU A 99 -4.87 -2.61 1.74
CA GLU A 99 -4.00 -1.54 2.24
C GLU A 99 -3.56 -0.64 1.09
N LEU A 100 -2.99 -1.21 0.02
CA LEU A 100 -2.64 -0.46 -1.20
C LEU A 100 -3.81 0.33 -1.82
N ARG A 101 -5.06 -0.09 -1.60
CA ARG A 101 -6.25 0.65 -2.04
C ARG A 101 -6.57 1.81 -1.10
N GLN A 102 -6.36 1.66 0.21
CA GLN A 102 -6.50 2.73 1.21
C GLN A 102 -5.45 3.80 0.96
N ASP A 103 -4.18 3.42 0.78
CA ASP A 103 -3.06 4.33 0.51
C ASP A 103 -3.30 5.21 -0.71
N LYS A 104 -3.81 4.61 -1.79
CA LYS A 104 -4.17 5.36 -3.00
C LYS A 104 -5.31 6.34 -2.79
N ARG A 105 -6.24 6.04 -1.88
CA ARG A 105 -7.36 6.94 -1.55
C ARG A 105 -6.87 8.10 -0.70
N GLU A 106 -6.01 7.85 0.28
CA GLU A 106 -5.37 8.88 1.11
C GLU A 106 -4.54 9.82 0.25
N LEU A 107 -3.62 9.28 -0.55
CA LEU A 107 -2.84 10.05 -1.52
C LEU A 107 -3.69 10.88 -2.51
N HIS A 108 -4.93 10.45 -2.79
CA HIS A 108 -5.86 11.23 -3.60
C HIS A 108 -6.48 12.40 -2.83
N ARG A 109 -6.79 12.22 -1.55
CA ARG A 109 -7.29 13.26 -0.65
C ARG A 109 -6.23 14.33 -0.43
N ASP A 110 -4.98 13.96 -0.12
CA ASP A 110 -3.90 14.93 0.15
C ASP A 110 -3.64 15.81 -1.08
N LYS A 111 -3.69 15.21 -2.28
CA LYS A 111 -3.59 15.97 -3.53
C LYS A 111 -4.75 16.94 -3.74
N ARG A 112 -5.95 16.62 -3.26
CA ARG A 112 -7.12 17.50 -3.35
C ARG A 112 -6.99 18.65 -2.36
N GLU A 113 -6.54 18.37 -1.14
CA GLU A 113 -6.32 19.35 -0.07
C GLU A 113 -5.22 20.34 -0.47
N LEU A 114 -4.05 19.83 -0.90
CA LEU A 114 -2.96 20.67 -1.43
C LEU A 114 -3.41 21.57 -2.60
N ARG A 115 -4.34 21.11 -3.44
CA ARG A 115 -4.92 21.94 -4.52
C ARG A 115 -5.83 23.03 -3.98
N GLN A 116 -6.59 22.77 -2.93
CA GLN A 116 -7.44 23.76 -2.26
C GLN A 116 -6.57 24.82 -1.57
N ASP A 117 -5.55 24.41 -0.83
CA ASP A 117 -4.64 25.32 -0.12
C ASP A 117 -3.93 26.28 -1.07
N ARG A 118 -3.44 25.76 -2.19
CA ARG A 118 -2.87 26.58 -3.27
C ARG A 118 -3.86 27.61 -3.81
N ARG A 119 -5.14 27.27 -3.93
CA ARG A 119 -6.18 28.22 -4.36
C ARG A 119 -6.46 29.26 -3.28
N GLN A 120 -6.49 28.87 -2.01
CA GLN A 120 -6.71 29.79 -0.89
C GLN A 120 -5.58 30.82 -0.80
N VAL A 121 -4.32 30.37 -0.80
CA VAL A 121 -3.14 31.25 -0.81
C VAL A 121 -3.15 32.18 -2.03
N HIS A 122 -3.55 31.68 -3.21
CA HIS A 122 -3.62 32.52 -4.42
C HIS A 122 -4.73 33.57 -4.34
N ARG A 123 -5.87 33.25 -3.72
CA ARG A 123 -6.96 34.21 -3.48
C ARG A 123 -6.54 35.27 -2.47
N ALA A 124 -5.92 34.88 -1.36
CA ALA A 124 -5.43 35.80 -0.32
C ALA A 124 -4.36 36.77 -0.85
N LYS A 125 -3.56 36.36 -1.84
CA LYS A 125 -2.59 37.25 -2.51
C LYS A 125 -3.21 38.25 -3.49
N ARG A 126 -4.50 38.08 -3.84
CA ARG A 126 -5.22 38.92 -4.82
C ARG A 126 -6.22 39.87 -4.18
N SER A 127 -6.64 39.60 -2.93
CA SER A 127 -7.40 40.50 -2.06
C SER A 127 -6.47 41.52 -1.41
#